data_AF-A0A971NTY7-F1
#
_entry.id   AF-A0A971NTY7-F1
#
_cell.length_a   1.000
_cell.length_b   1.000
_cell.length_c   1.000
_cell.angle_alpha   90.00
_cell.angle_beta   90.00
_cell.angle_gamma   90.00
#
_symmetry.space_group_name_H-M   'P 1'
#
loop_
_entity.id
_entity.type
_entity.pdbx_description
1 polymer ?
#
loop_
_entity_poly.entity_id
_entity_poly.type
_entity_poly.pdbx_seq_one_letter_code
_entity_poly.pdbx_strand_id
1 'polypeptide(L)'
;MLYQINPEWAINLPEGFRYHSEGSHLVFWRRGWTIITTIYAYTNEKKRQVLIANLRAKAQANQLEVIEEPGHEIYRLGYLQPEAIKPGHTRLALHAFTAGLHSCLQTSLYLDRPSDLKAALKIWQAVDFTPQEL
;
A
#
# COMPACT_ATOMS: atom_id res chain seq x y z
N MET A 1 15.02 6.86 4.24
CA MET A 1 15.83 6.17 3.22
C MET A 1 14.90 5.81 2.08
N LEU A 2 15.26 6.25 0.87
CA LEU A 2 14.47 6.00 -0.33
C LEU A 2 14.81 4.61 -0.89
N TYR A 3 13.78 3.81 -1.13
CA TYR A 3 13.91 2.50 -1.76
C TYR A 3 13.18 2.50 -3.10
N GLN A 4 13.92 2.28 -4.18
CA GLN A 4 13.32 2.12 -5.51
C GLN A 4 12.68 0.74 -5.61
N ILE A 5 11.40 0.68 -5.95
CA ILE A 5 10.64 -0.57 -6.12
C ILE A 5 10.74 -1.00 -7.60
N ASN A 6 10.48 -0.07 -8.51
CA ASN A 6 10.73 -0.18 -9.95
C ASN A 6 10.96 1.25 -10.50
N PRO A 7 11.21 1.48 -11.80
CA PRO A 7 11.40 2.83 -12.33
C PRO A 7 10.26 3.83 -12.06
N GLU A 8 9.02 3.37 -11.86
CA GLU A 8 7.86 4.22 -11.59
C GLU A 8 7.65 4.52 -10.09
N TRP A 9 8.03 3.59 -9.21
CA TRP A 9 7.61 3.60 -7.81
C TRP A 9 8.78 3.58 -6.86
N ALA A 10 8.74 4.48 -5.89
CA ALA A 10 9.66 4.48 -4.76
C ALA A 10 8.91 4.67 -3.44
N ILE A 11 9.50 4.16 -2.36
CA ILE A 11 8.97 4.32 -1.00
C ILE A 11 10.06 4.85 -0.08
N ASN A 12 9.75 5.90 0.67
CA ASN A 12 10.64 6.44 1.68
C ASN A 12 10.31 5.84 3.05
N LEU A 13 11.24 5.06 3.61
CA LEU A 13 11.08 4.43 4.91
C LEU A 13 12.06 5.02 5.94
N PRO A 14 11.70 5.10 7.23
CA PRO A 14 12.66 5.38 8.30
C PRO A 14 13.86 4.41 8.29
N GLU A 15 14.93 4.79 8.97
CA GLU A 15 16.08 3.88 9.14
C GLU A 15 15.71 2.61 9.91
N GLY A 16 16.49 1.55 9.68
CA GLY A 16 16.38 0.27 10.39
C GLY A 16 15.44 -0.75 9.73
N PHE A 17 14.80 -0.43 8.61
CA PHE A 17 14.15 -1.43 7.78
C PHE A 17 15.18 -2.26 7.02
N ARG A 18 15.03 -3.58 7.11
CA ARG A 18 15.65 -4.55 6.20
C ARG A 18 14.70 -4.80 5.05
N TYR A 19 15.22 -5.27 3.91
CA TYR A 19 14.39 -5.63 2.77
C TYR A 19 14.93 -6.84 2.01
N HIS A 20 14.02 -7.52 1.32
CA HIS A 20 14.34 -8.59 0.39
C HIS A 20 13.20 -8.74 -0.63
N SER A 21 13.51 -9.33 -1.78
CA SER A 21 12.50 -9.67 -2.79
C SER A 21 12.00 -11.09 -2.57
N GLU A 22 10.69 -11.29 -2.69
CA GLU A 22 10.04 -12.60 -2.61
C GLU A 22 9.02 -12.71 -3.76
N GLY A 23 9.42 -13.39 -4.84
CA GLY A 23 8.61 -13.45 -6.07
C GLY A 23 8.37 -12.07 -6.68
N SER A 24 7.10 -11.66 -6.77
CA SER A 24 6.69 -10.33 -7.26
C SER A 24 6.61 -9.27 -6.14
N HIS A 25 6.99 -9.63 -4.92
CA HIS A 25 6.94 -8.76 -3.76
C HIS A 25 8.30 -8.19 -3.43
N LEU A 26 8.30 -6.93 -2.98
CA LEU A 26 9.40 -6.37 -2.22
C LEU A 26 8.92 -6.22 -0.77
N VAL A 27 9.59 -6.93 0.14
CA VAL A 27 9.21 -7.03 1.54
C VAL A 27 10.20 -6.25 2.39
N PHE A 28 9.69 -5.32 3.18
CA PHE A 28 10.45 -4.53 4.15
C PHE A 28 10.02 -4.90 5.56
N TRP A 29 10.97 -5.02 6.49
CA TRP A 29 10.63 -5.30 7.87
C TRP A 29 11.61 -4.68 8.86
N ARG A 30 11.07 -4.40 10.04
CA ARG A 30 11.81 -4.12 11.28
C ARG A 30 10.93 -4.56 12.46
N ARG A 31 11.45 -4.50 13.68
CA ARG A 31 10.64 -4.83 14.86
C ARG A 31 9.35 -3.98 14.88
N GLY A 32 8.20 -4.64 15.00
CA GLY A 32 6.88 -4.00 15.06
C GLY A 32 6.17 -3.80 13.71
N TRP A 33 6.88 -4.02 12.59
CA TRP A 33 6.43 -3.59 11.26
C TRP A 33 6.84 -4.57 10.17
N THR A 34 5.88 -4.93 9.33
CA THR A 34 6.14 -5.57 8.03
C THR A 34 5.40 -4.81 6.95
N ILE A 35 6.10 -4.47 5.88
CA ILE A 35 5.52 -3.80 4.71
C ILE A 35 5.76 -4.71 3.50
N ILE A 36 4.70 -5.04 2.77
CA ILE A 36 4.77 -5.81 1.54
C ILE A 36 4.29 -4.92 0.41
N THR A 37 5.10 -4.77 -0.63
CA THR A 37 4.72 -4.03 -1.83
C THR A 37 4.59 -4.94 -3.04
N THR A 38 3.56 -4.70 -3.86
CA THR A 38 3.31 -5.42 -5.11
C THR A 38 2.87 -4.42 -6.17
N ILE A 39 3.39 -4.56 -7.39
CA ILE A 39 2.99 -3.72 -8.53
C ILE A 39 2.01 -4.49 -9.40
N TYR A 40 0.87 -3.86 -9.72
CA TYR A 40 -0.10 -4.34 -10.68
C TYR A 40 -0.13 -3.40 -11.89
N ALA A 41 0.15 -3.92 -13.08
CA ALA A 41 0.04 -3.15 -14.32
C ALA A 41 -1.41 -3.14 -14.85
N TYR A 42 -1.81 -2.05 -15.49
CA TYR A 42 -3.05 -1.95 -16.24
C TYR A 42 -2.91 -0.99 -17.42
N THR A 43 -3.76 -1.16 -18.43
CA THR A 43 -3.51 -0.59 -19.76
C THR A 43 -4.13 0.79 -19.99
N ASN A 44 -5.07 1.24 -19.16
CA ASN A 44 -5.74 2.55 -19.33
C ASN A 44 -6.51 3.02 -18.08
N GLU A 45 -6.97 4.26 -18.15
CA GLU A 45 -7.78 4.94 -17.13
C GLU A 45 -9.05 4.15 -16.74
N LYS A 46 -9.72 3.51 -17.72
CA LYS A 46 -10.91 2.71 -17.43
C LYS A 46 -10.57 1.54 -16.50
N LYS A 47 -9.43 0.88 -16.70
CA LYS A 47 -8.97 -0.19 -15.80
C LYS A 47 -8.59 0.34 -14.42
N ARG A 48 -7.99 1.53 -14.34
CA ARG A 48 -7.75 2.23 -13.06
C ARG A 48 -9.05 2.46 -12.29
N GLN A 49 -10.06 3.04 -12.93
CA GLN A 49 -11.35 3.32 -12.32
C GLN A 49 -12.07 2.07 -11.84
N VAL A 50 -12.02 0.99 -12.64
CA VAL A 50 -12.57 -0.32 -12.25
C VAL A 50 -11.84 -0.89 -11.04
N LEU A 51 -10.51 -0.80 -10.99
CA LEU A 51 -9.71 -1.23 -9.83
C LEU A 51 -10.15 -0.47 -8.56
N ILE A 52 -10.20 0.86 -8.62
CA ILE A 52 -10.61 1.69 -7.47
C ILE A 52 -12.04 1.36 -7.03
N ALA A 53 -12.98 1.22 -7.96
CA ALA A 53 -14.36 0.85 -7.65
C ALA A 53 -14.46 -0.52 -6.97
N ASN A 54 -13.71 -1.52 -7.45
CA ASN A 54 -13.67 -2.86 -6.85
C ASN A 54 -13.07 -2.84 -5.44
N LEU A 55 -12.00 -2.08 -5.23
CA LEU A 55 -11.39 -1.93 -3.91
C LEU A 55 -12.35 -1.27 -2.92
N ARG A 56 -13.06 -0.22 -3.35
CA ARG A 56 -14.08 0.46 -2.53
C ARG A 56 -15.23 -0.49 -2.20
N ALA A 57 -15.75 -1.22 -3.17
CA ALA A 57 -16.82 -2.20 -2.97
C ALA A 57 -16.40 -3.31 -2.00
N LYS A 58 -15.16 -3.80 -2.11
CA LYS A 58 -14.59 -4.78 -1.17
C LYS A 58 -14.54 -4.22 0.24
N ALA A 59 -14.04 -3.01 0.44
CA ALA A 59 -13.97 -2.40 1.77
C ALA A 59 -15.38 -2.20 2.37
N GLN A 60 -16.35 -1.74 1.57
CA GLN A 60 -17.75 -1.58 1.99
C GLN A 60 -18.40 -2.91 2.37
N ALA A 61 -18.24 -3.96 1.56
CA ALA A 61 -18.79 -5.28 1.83
C ALA A 61 -18.26 -5.88 3.14
N ASN A 62 -17.03 -5.52 3.53
CA ASN A 62 -16.40 -5.95 4.77
C ASN A 62 -16.53 -4.92 5.91
N GLN A 63 -17.30 -3.84 5.72
CA GLN A 63 -17.51 -2.76 6.70
C GLN A 63 -16.19 -2.16 7.24
N LEU A 64 -15.18 -2.05 6.37
CA LEU A 64 -13.86 -1.55 6.74
C LEU A 64 -13.81 -0.02 6.71
N GLU A 65 -12.99 0.56 7.58
CA GLU A 65 -12.65 1.97 7.52
C GLU A 65 -11.81 2.26 6.28
N VAL A 66 -12.25 3.20 5.45
CA VAL A 66 -11.60 3.59 4.20
C VAL A 66 -10.95 4.96 4.35
N ILE A 67 -9.75 5.09 3.82
CA ILE A 67 -9.00 6.34 3.70
C ILE A 67 -8.73 6.56 2.22
N GLU A 68 -9.15 7.71 1.69
CA GLU A 68 -9.16 7.96 0.25
C GLU A 68 -8.66 9.38 -0.04
N GLU A 69 -7.69 9.49 -0.93
CA GLU A 69 -7.14 10.76 -1.42
C GLU A 69 -7.19 10.73 -2.95
N PRO A 70 -8.28 11.21 -3.56
CA PRO A 70 -8.40 11.26 -5.01
C PRO A 70 -7.42 12.28 -5.58
N GLY A 71 -6.79 11.93 -6.71
CA GLY A 71 -5.90 12.81 -7.44
C GLY A 71 -5.86 12.43 -8.92
N HIS A 72 -5.41 13.36 -9.76
CA HIS A 72 -5.40 13.18 -11.21
C HIS A 72 -4.33 12.18 -11.65
N GLU A 73 -3.07 12.43 -11.28
CA GLU A 73 -1.92 11.59 -11.62
C GLU A 73 -1.83 10.35 -10.73
N ILE A 74 -2.12 10.54 -9.44
CA ILE A 74 -2.11 9.49 -8.43
C ILE A 74 -3.45 9.48 -7.70
N TYR A 75 -4.04 8.30 -7.58
CA TYR A 75 -5.18 8.03 -6.73
C TYR A 75 -4.77 7.15 -5.56
N ARG A 76 -5.01 7.58 -4.33
CA ARG A 76 -4.71 6.79 -3.13
C ARG A 76 -6.00 6.28 -2.49
N LEU A 77 -6.09 4.97 -2.30
CA LEU A 77 -7.15 4.31 -1.55
C LEU A 77 -6.54 3.30 -0.59
N GLY A 78 -6.88 3.39 0.68
CA GLY A 78 -6.49 2.43 1.70
C GLY A 78 -7.67 2.02 2.54
N TYR A 79 -7.59 0.85 3.15
CA TYR A 79 -8.56 0.43 4.16
C TYR A 79 -7.86 -0.25 5.34
N LEU A 80 -8.44 -0.06 6.52
CA LEU A 80 -7.95 -0.66 7.76
C LEU A 80 -8.66 -1.99 8.00
N GLN A 81 -7.88 -3.03 8.24
CA GLN A 81 -8.37 -4.37 8.45
C GLN A 81 -7.70 -5.00 9.67
N PRO A 82 -8.47 -5.36 10.71
CA PRO A 82 -7.99 -6.27 11.75
C PRO A 82 -7.77 -7.66 11.15
N GLU A 83 -6.57 -8.21 11.30
CA GLU A 83 -6.24 -9.56 10.85
C GLU A 83 -5.88 -10.46 12.03
N ALA A 84 -6.47 -11.66 12.10
CA ALA A 84 -6.07 -12.67 13.07
C ALA A 84 -4.71 -13.28 12.66
N ILE A 85 -3.73 -13.22 13.57
CA ILE A 85 -2.41 -13.84 13.37
C ILE A 85 -2.40 -15.25 13.97
N LYS A 86 -3.02 -15.40 15.14
CA LYS A 86 -3.21 -16.65 15.88
C LYS A 86 -4.44 -16.49 16.80
N PRO A 87 -4.98 -17.58 17.37
CA PRO A 87 -6.15 -17.49 18.26
C PRO A 87 -5.95 -16.45 19.37
N GLY A 88 -6.87 -15.49 19.48
CA GLY A 88 -6.83 -14.41 20.48
C GLY A 88 -5.85 -13.27 20.18
N HIS A 89 -5.17 -13.27 19.04
CA HIS A 89 -4.23 -12.22 18.67
C HIS A 89 -4.54 -11.66 17.28
N THR A 90 -4.88 -10.37 17.25
CA THR A 90 -5.10 -9.60 16.02
C THR A 90 -4.00 -8.56 15.85
N ARG A 91 -3.67 -8.27 14.59
CA ARG A 91 -2.89 -7.09 14.20
C ARG A 91 -3.76 -6.15 13.40
N LEU A 92 -3.39 -4.87 13.40
CA LEU A 92 -3.97 -3.92 12.46
C LEU A 92 -3.15 -3.95 11.16
N ALA A 93 -3.83 -4.16 10.04
CA ALA A 93 -3.28 -4.01 8.71
C ALA A 93 -3.86 -2.77 8.02
N LEU A 94 -2.99 -1.99 7.39
CA LEU A 94 -3.38 -1.00 6.39
C LEU A 94 -3.09 -1.60 5.01
N HIS A 95 -4.14 -1.92 4.26
CA HIS A 95 -4.01 -2.29 2.86
C HIS A 95 -4.22 -1.04 2.02
N ALA A 96 -3.12 -0.54 1.47
CA ALA A 96 -3.06 0.70 0.74
C ALA A 96 -2.77 0.45 -0.74
N PHE A 97 -3.36 1.27 -1.60
CA PHE A 97 -3.24 1.21 -3.05
C PHE A 97 -2.97 2.62 -3.56
N THR A 98 -1.84 2.77 -4.24
CA THR A 98 -1.42 4.00 -4.90
C THR A 98 -1.47 3.77 -6.41
N ALA A 99 -2.54 4.22 -7.06
CA ALA A 99 -2.78 4.00 -8.49
C ALA A 99 -2.27 5.20 -9.31
N GLY A 100 -1.26 4.97 -10.16
CA GLY A 100 -0.75 5.92 -11.14
C GLY A 100 -1.57 5.95 -12.42
N LEU A 101 -0.93 6.16 -13.58
CA LEU A 101 -1.60 6.16 -14.89
C LEU A 101 -1.72 4.76 -15.51
N HIS A 102 -0.72 3.90 -15.31
CA HIS A 102 -0.59 2.59 -15.96
C HIS A 102 -0.28 1.45 -14.98
N SER A 103 -0.15 1.77 -13.70
CA SER A 103 0.20 0.80 -12.67
C SER A 103 -0.36 1.20 -11.30
N CYS A 104 -0.48 0.24 -10.40
CA CYS A 104 -0.85 0.48 -9.01
C CYS A 104 0.16 -0.21 -8.11
N LEU A 105 0.71 0.55 -7.18
CA LEU A 105 1.48 0.01 -6.08
C LEU A 105 0.51 -0.34 -4.94
N GLN A 106 0.32 -1.64 -4.71
CA GLN A 106 -0.25 -2.09 -3.44
C GLN A 106 0.85 -2.07 -2.37
N THR A 107 0.54 -1.49 -1.22
CA THR A 107 1.38 -1.48 -0.03
C THR A 107 0.55 -2.02 1.14
N SER A 108 0.84 -3.23 1.61
CA SER A 108 0.24 -3.79 2.82
C SER A 108 1.16 -3.52 4.00
N LEU A 109 0.72 -2.72 4.98
CA LEU A 109 1.47 -2.39 6.20
C LEU A 109 0.84 -3.11 7.39
N TYR A 110 1.61 -4.03 7.98
CA TYR A 110 1.23 -4.81 9.15
C TYR A 110 1.89 -4.21 10.39
N LEU A 111 1.06 -3.87 11.38
CA LEU A 111 1.48 -3.16 12.58
C LEU A 111 1.24 -4.02 13.82
N ASP A 112 2.29 -4.29 14.59
CA ASP A 112 2.17 -5.01 15.86
C ASP A 112 1.46 -4.14 16.92
N ARG A 113 1.56 -2.81 16.80
CA ARG A 113 0.93 -1.84 17.71
C ARG A 113 0.02 -0.90 16.91
N PRO A 114 -1.28 -0.80 17.23
CA PRO A 114 -2.19 0.11 16.53
C PRO A 114 -1.77 1.59 16.59
N SER A 115 -1.04 2.01 17.64
CA SER A 115 -0.53 3.37 17.78
C SER A 115 0.47 3.78 16.68
N ASP A 116 1.03 2.82 15.97
CA ASP A 116 1.95 3.05 14.85
C ASP A 116 1.23 3.47 13.55
N LEU A 117 -0.11 3.41 13.51
CA LEU A 117 -0.92 3.73 12.32
C LEU A 117 -0.63 5.12 11.73
N LYS A 118 -0.48 6.15 12.58
CA LYS A 118 -0.20 7.51 12.11
C LYS A 118 1.11 7.59 11.32
N ALA A 119 2.13 6.83 11.73
CA ALA A 119 3.37 6.75 10.98
C ALA A 119 3.22 5.93 9.69
N ALA A 120 2.36 4.90 9.71
CA ALA A 120 2.12 4.04 8.56
C ALA A 120 1.42 4.79 7.43
N LEU A 121 0.44 5.63 7.79
CA LEU A 121 -0.23 6.53 6.85
C LEU A 121 0.75 7.51 6.21
N LYS A 122 1.65 8.12 6.99
CA LYS A 122 2.68 9.01 6.46
C LYS A 122 3.61 8.32 5.47
N ILE A 123 4.02 7.08 5.76
CA ILE A 123 4.86 6.28 4.86
C ILE A 123 4.12 6.04 3.53
N TRP A 124 2.86 5.60 3.60
CA TRP A 124 2.06 5.34 2.40
C TRP A 124 1.77 6.60 1.58
N GLN A 125 1.39 7.70 2.24
CA GLN A 125 1.11 8.99 1.59
C GLN A 125 2.35 9.56 0.89
N ALA A 126 3.55 9.25 1.42
CA ALA A 126 4.83 9.64 0.84
C ALA A 126 5.38 8.63 -0.20
N VAL A 127 4.58 7.67 -0.67
CA VAL A 127 4.95 6.86 -1.85
C VAL A 127 5.06 7.80 -3.05
N ASP A 128 6.22 7.73 -3.69
CA ASP A 128 6.58 8.54 -4.84
C ASP A 128 6.24 7.79 -6.14
N PHE A 129 5.64 8.52 -7.07
CA PHE A 129 5.34 8.07 -8.43
C PHE A 129 6.08 8.94 -9.43
N THR A 130 6.84 8.31 -10.31
CA THR A 130 7.47 8.97 -11.46
C THR A 130 6.85 8.38 -12.72
N PRO A 131 6.01 9.14 -13.46
CA PRO A 131 5.48 8.67 -14.74
C PRO A 131 6.64 8.29 -15.67
N GLN A 132 6.56 7.12 -16.30
CA GLN A 132 7.46 6.76 -17.38
C GLN A 132 6.80 7.19 -18.70
N GLU A 133 7.56 7.87 -19.55
CA GLU A 133 7.16 8.08 -20.93
C GLU A 133 7.16 6.70 -21.63
N LEU A 134 6.01 6.29 -22.17
CA LEU A 134 5.84 5.05 -22.92
C LEU A 134 6.45 5.16 -24.32
#